data_AF-A0A1H3M0A0-F1
#
_entry.id   AF-A0A1H3M0A0-F1
#
_cell.length_a   1.000
_cell.length_b   1.000
_cell.length_c   1.000
_cell.angle_alpha   90.00
_cell.angle_beta   90.00
_cell.angle_gamma   90.00
#
_symmetry.space_group_name_H-M   'P 1'
#
loop_
_entity.id
_entity.type
_entity.pdbx_description
1 polymer ?
#
loop_
_entity_poly.entity_id
_entity_poly.type
_entity_poly.pdbx_seq_one_letter_code
_entity_poly.pdbx_strand_id
1 'polypeptide(L)' 'MKTIKTRDELVEIVRKIMNSEGTEEELDEMIDLFNQNVPHPEASDLIFWDNRNLTVEEIVEEALNYKPIILP' A
#
# COMPACT_ATOMS: atom_id res chain seq x y z
N MET A 1 1.98 -20.95 -2.04
CA MET A 1 1.12 -20.58 -0.90
C MET A 1 1.23 -19.07 -0.75
N LYS A 2 0.14 -18.30 -0.91
CA LYS A 2 0.19 -16.83 -0.79
C LYS A 2 0.29 -16.49 0.69
N THR A 3 1.42 -15.95 1.13
CA THR A 3 1.58 -15.49 2.52
C THR A 3 0.95 -14.12 2.63
N ILE A 4 -0.20 -14.04 3.32
CA ILE A 4 -0.85 -12.75 3.63
C ILE A 4 0.01 -12.00 4.64
N LYS A 5 0.30 -10.73 4.37
CA LYS A 5 1.06 -9.84 5.26
C LYS A 5 0.20 -9.33 6.40
N THR A 6 0.82 -9.16 7.56
CA THR A 6 0.19 -8.49 8.71
C THR A 6 0.12 -6.97 8.49
N ARG A 7 -0.74 -6.28 9.23
CA ARG A 7 -0.82 -4.81 9.18
C ARG A 7 0.53 -4.15 9.44
N ASP A 8 1.27 -4.61 10.43
CA ASP A 8 2.55 -4.01 10.82
C ASP A 8 3.62 -4.22 9.73
N GLU A 9 3.61 -5.37 9.04
CA GLU A 9 4.46 -5.57 7.86
C GLU A 9 4.10 -4.63 6.71
N LEU A 10 2.81 -4.38 6.47
CA LEU A 10 2.36 -3.44 5.44
C LEU A 10 2.76 -2.00 5.78
N VAL A 11 2.65 -1.60 7.05
CA VAL A 11 3.13 -0.29 7.54
C VAL A 11 4.62 -0.14 7.28
N GLU A 12 5.43 -1.16 7.58
CA GLU A 12 6.87 -1.11 7.33
C GLU A 12 7.21 -1.06 5.84
N ILE A 13 6.46 -1.77 4.99
CA ILE A 13 6.61 -1.69 3.53
C ILE A 13 6.31 -0.27 3.02
N VAL A 14 5.16 0.30 3.39
CA VAL A 14 4.78 1.66 2.96
C VAL A 14 5.78 2.69 3.47
N ARG A 15 6.25 2.55 4.72
CA ARG A 15 7.30 3.41 5.30
C ARG A 15 8.57 3.38 4.44
N LYS A 16 9.04 2.21 4.01
CA LYS A 16 10.24 2.09 3.15
C LYS A 16 10.04 2.72 1.78
N ILE A 17 8.87 2.50 1.16
CA ILE A 17 8.52 3.10 -0.12
C ILE A 17 8.55 4.64 -0.02
N MET A 18 7.91 5.22 0.99
CA MET A 18 7.85 6.68 1.18
C MET A 18 9.22 7.33 1.47
N ASN A 19 10.16 6.57 2.05
CA ASN A 19 11.52 7.04 2.33
C ASN A 19 12.53 6.66 1.24
N SER A 20 12.08 6.05 0.14
CA SER A 20 12.93 5.51 -0.93
C SER A 20 14.05 4.60 -0.41
N GLU A 21 13.73 3.75 0.58
CA GLU A 21 14.68 2.82 1.19
C GLU A 21 14.79 1.51 0.38
N GLY A 22 15.66 1.51 -0.64
CA GLY A 22 15.95 0.34 -1.48
C GLY A 22 16.50 0.73 -2.84
N THR A 23 16.78 -0.27 -3.68
CA THR A 23 16.97 -0.08 -5.12
C THR A 23 15.62 0.16 -5.82
N GLU A 24 15.64 0.62 -7.07
CA GLU A 24 14.42 0.74 -7.89
C GLU A 24 13.67 -0.59 -7.99
N GLU A 25 14.38 -1.70 -8.25
CA GLU A 25 13.82 -3.05 -8.31
C GLU A 25 13.22 -3.50 -6.96
N GLU A 26 13.90 -3.22 -5.84
CA GLU A 26 13.38 -3.54 -4.51
C GLU A 26 12.12 -2.72 -4.17
N LEU A 27 12.09 -1.45 -4.58
CA LEU A 27 10.93 -0.57 -4.36
C LEU A 27 9.73 -1.01 -5.22
N ASP A 28 9.96 -1.41 -6.47
CA ASP A 28 8.93 -1.98 -7.35
C ASP A 28 8.34 -3.26 -6.74
N GLU A 29 9.19 -4.16 -6.24
CA GLU A 29 8.74 -5.38 -5.55
C GLU A 29 7.92 -5.05 -4.29
N MET A 30 8.31 -4.02 -3.54
CA MET A 30 7.56 -3.56 -2.36
C MET A 30 6.19 -3.00 -2.74
N ILE A 31 6.10 -2.23 -3.83
CA ILE A 31 4.83 -1.69 -4.36
C ILE A 31 3.91 -2.84 -4.77
N ASP A 32 4.41 -3.80 -5.53
CA ASP A 32 3.65 -4.99 -5.93
C ASP A 32 3.17 -5.79 -4.72
N LEU A 33 4.03 -5.96 -3.71
CA LEU A 33 3.68 -6.67 -2.49
C LEU A 33 2.58 -5.95 -1.71
N PHE A 34 2.63 -4.62 -1.61
CA PHE A 34 1.59 -3.83 -0.95
C PHE A 34 0.24 -3.99 -1.69
N ASN A 35 0.22 -3.74 -3.01
CA ASN A 35 -0.97 -3.85 -3.85
C ASN A 35 -1.61 -5.25 -3.77
N GLN A 36 -0.82 -6.32 -3.74
CA GLN A 36 -1.33 -7.69 -3.69
C GLN A 36 -1.91 -8.12 -2.33
N ASN A 37 -1.65 -7.36 -1.25
CA ASN A 37 -2.05 -7.71 0.12
C ASN A 37 -3.21 -6.87 0.67
N VAL A 38 -3.75 -5.94 -0.11
CA VAL A 38 -4.86 -5.06 0.29
C VAL A 38 -6.01 -5.15 -0.72
N PRO A 39 -7.27 -4.91 -0.31
CA PRO A 39 -8.42 -4.93 -1.21
C PRO A 39 -8.50 -3.71 -2.15
N HIS A 40 -7.77 -2.63 -1.85
CA HIS A 40 -7.73 -1.44 -2.70
C HIS A 40 -7.07 -1.77 -4.05
N PRO A 41 -7.76 -1.57 -5.20
CA PRO A 41 -7.27 -2.00 -6.51
C PRO A 41 -6.01 -1.23 -6.96
N GLU A 42 -5.88 0.03 -6.55
CA GLU A 42 -4.76 0.93 -6.88
C GLU A 42 -4.12 1.47 -5.59
N ALA A 43 -3.71 0.59 -4.67
CA ALA A 43 -3.32 1.01 -3.32
C ALA A 43 -2.09 1.93 -3.32
N SER A 44 -1.16 1.72 -4.23
CA SER A 44 0.00 2.59 -4.44
C SER A 44 -0.36 4.03 -4.79
N ASP A 45 -1.55 4.30 -5.33
CA ASP A 45 -1.98 5.67 -5.60
C ASP A 45 -2.14 6.49 -4.34
N LEU A 46 -2.45 5.85 -3.21
CA LEU A 46 -2.48 6.50 -1.89
C LEU A 46 -1.10 7.04 -1.46
N ILE A 47 -0.02 6.50 -2.02
CA ILE A 47 1.37 6.89 -1.73
C ILE A 47 1.83 7.99 -2.70
N PHE A 48 1.57 7.83 -4.00
CA PHE A 48 2.19 8.67 -5.04
C PHE A 48 1.30 9.81 -5.55
N TRP A 49 -0.02 9.68 -5.46
CA TRP A 49 -0.96 10.56 -6.14
C TRP A 49 -1.99 11.21 -5.21
N ASP A 50 -2.07 10.76 -3.95
CA ASP A 50 -2.99 11.31 -2.96
C ASP A 50 -2.49 12.67 -2.41
N ASN A 51 -3.39 13.64 -2.33
CA ASN A 51 -3.08 15.00 -1.88
C ASN A 51 -3.51 15.30 -0.44
N ARG A 52 -4.01 14.29 0.29
CA ARG A 52 -4.48 14.43 1.67
C ARG A 52 -3.34 14.44 2.71
N ASN A 53 -2.08 14.25 2.28
CA ASN A 53 -0.90 14.12 3.16
C ASN A 53 -1.10 13.06 4.25
N LEU A 54 -1.58 11.89 3.85
CA LEU A 54 -1.84 10.77 4.76
C LEU A 54 -0.53 10.29 5.42
N THR A 55 -0.63 9.91 6.69
CA THR A 55 0.41 9.17 7.38
C THR A 55 0.52 7.74 6.84
N VAL A 56 1.64 7.06 7.14
CA VAL A 56 1.87 5.66 6.75
C VAL A 56 0.73 4.76 7.25
N GLU A 57 0.31 4.95 8.50
CA GLU A 57 -0.76 4.18 9.12
C GLU A 57 -2.12 4.42 8.45
N GLU A 58 -2.43 5.67 8.08
CA GLU A 58 -3.67 6.02 7.38
C GLU A 58 -3.71 5.46 5.96
N ILE A 59 -2.58 5.45 5.25
CA ILE A 59 -2.47 4.81 3.92
C ILE A 59 -2.81 3.32 4.02
N VAL A 60 -2.21 2.62 4.98
CA VAL A 60 -2.46 1.19 5.19
C VAL A 60 -3.90 0.93 5.63
N GLU A 61 -4.45 1.79 6.50
CA GLU A 61 -5.83 1.68 6.95
C GLU A 61 -6.84 1.88 5.82
N GLU A 62 -6.66 2.91 4.99
CA GLU A 62 -7.52 3.18 3.82
C GLU A 62 -7.44 2.03 2.82
N ALA A 63 -6.22 1.55 2.53
CA ALA A 63 -6.01 0.43 1.61
C ALA A 63 -6.70 -0.86 2.08
N LEU A 64 -6.60 -1.18 3.38
CA LEU A 64 -7.22 -2.35 3.99
C LEU A 64 -8.75 -2.25 4.09
N ASN A 65 -9.29 -1.04 4.24
CA ASN A 65 -10.73 -0.80 4.40
C ASN A 65 -11.46 -0.49 3.09
N TYR A 66 -10.76 -0.47 1.95
CA TYR A 66 -11.37 -0.16 0.66
C TYR A 66 -12.56 -1.07 0.35
N LYS A 67 -13.66 -0.46 -0.07
CA LYS A 67 -14.87 -1.13 -0.51
C LYS A 67 -15.21 -0.63 -1.92
N PRO A 68 -15.22 -1.53 -2.94
CA PRO A 68 -15.62 -1.16 -4.28
C PRO A 68 -17.02 -0.53 -4.29
N ILE A 69 -17.17 0.59 -5.01
CA ILE A 69 -18.50 1.14 -5.32
C ILE A 69 -19.09 0.29 -6.44
N ILE A 70 -20.19 -0.40 -6.14
CA ILE A 70 -20.94 -1.15 -7.16
C ILE A 70 -21.99 -0.20 -7.74
N LEU A 71 -21.83 0.15 -9.02
CA LEU A 71 -22.85 0.90 -9.77
C LEU A 71 -23.91 -0.08 -10.30
N PRO A 72 -25.20 0.33 -10.35
CA PRO A 72 -26.32 -0.51 -10.78
C PRO A 72 -26.34 -0.80 -12.29
#